data_AF-Q3JA03-F1
#
_entry.id   AF-Q3JA03-F1
#
_cell.length_a   1.000
_cell.length_b   1.000
_cell.length_c   1.000
_cell.angle_alpha   90.00
_cell.angle_beta   90.00
_cell.angle_gamma   90.00
#
_symmetry.space_group_name_H-M   'P 1'
#
loop_
_entity.id
_entity.type
_entity.pdbx_description
1 polymer ?
#
loop_
_entity_poly.entity_id
_entity_poly.type
_entity_poly.pdbx_seq_one_letter_code
_entity_poly.pdbx_strand_id
1 'polypeptide(L)'
;MKQQSARSPIMPAAPTETSCNKTEGTNHDFLRGLVYTHNRANANTAEVHEAKATLQALVELLVEAGAIDGEALKAKCEQASEQLRREYVERGMAVAMQEFGISKYEFKGAAEIDCKSRVHLCKAACCRLPLALSKEDVQEGIVKWNLGQPYMNLRDTDGYCTHLDRCTGGCTVYEQRPIPCRGYDCRKDKRIWLDFEKGVINPRVDDSDWPECVETQISESRET
;
A
#
# COMPACT_ATOMS: atom_id res chain seq x y z
N MET A 1 74.57 51.84 23.19
CA MET A 1 73.27 51.99 23.89
C MET A 1 72.14 51.79 22.89
N LYS A 2 71.24 50.84 23.18
CA LYS A 2 69.89 50.58 22.58
C LYS A 2 69.87 50.31 21.06
N GLN A 3 69.87 49.07 20.58
CA GLN A 3 68.72 48.14 20.47
C GLN A 3 67.38 48.84 20.12
N GLN A 4 66.96 48.70 18.86
CA GLN A 4 65.56 48.65 18.46
C GLN A 4 65.39 47.49 17.47
N SER A 5 64.71 46.46 17.96
CA SER A 5 64.35 45.22 17.28
C SER A 5 63.21 45.48 16.29
N ALA A 6 63.48 45.26 15.01
CA ALA A 6 62.44 45.25 13.98
C ALA A 6 61.57 43.98 14.12
N ARG A 7 60.26 44.17 14.35
CA ARG A 7 59.26 43.10 14.28
C ARG A 7 59.07 42.69 12.81
N SER A 8 59.29 41.41 12.49
CA SER A 8 58.83 40.81 11.24
C SER A 8 57.48 40.08 11.45
N PRO A 9 56.64 39.99 10.41
CA PRO A 9 55.23 39.64 10.55
C PRO A 9 55.01 38.14 10.76
N ILE A 10 53.97 37.83 11.52
CA ILE A 10 53.41 36.49 11.70
C ILE A 10 52.97 35.96 10.33
N MET A 11 53.58 34.87 9.87
CA MET A 11 53.07 34.10 8.73
C MET A 11 51.75 33.43 9.14
N PRO A 12 50.65 33.53 8.37
CA PRO A 12 49.49 32.69 8.61
C PRO A 12 49.84 31.23 8.28
N ALA A 13 49.34 30.32 9.12
CA ALA A 13 49.50 28.89 8.97
C ALA A 13 49.02 28.41 7.58
N ALA A 14 49.69 27.37 7.06
CA ALA A 14 49.26 26.66 5.85
C ALA A 14 47.79 26.22 5.98
N PRO A 15 47.00 26.24 4.88
CA PRO A 15 45.66 25.72 4.92
C PRO A 15 45.70 24.22 5.22
N THR A 16 45.19 23.87 6.39
CA THR A 16 44.85 22.52 6.82
C THR A 16 43.84 21.92 5.85
N GLU A 17 44.21 20.76 5.31
CA GLU A 17 43.34 19.63 4.94
C GLU A 17 42.07 19.98 4.17
N THR A 18 42.15 19.81 2.86
CA THR A 18 40.99 19.56 1.99
C THR A 18 40.21 18.36 2.52
N SER A 19 39.20 18.63 3.35
CA SER A 19 38.09 17.72 3.59
C SER A 19 37.40 17.49 2.24
N CYS A 20 37.79 16.43 1.55
CA CYS A 20 37.16 15.98 0.32
C CYS A 20 35.69 15.65 0.64
N ASN A 21 34.78 16.50 0.14
CA ASN A 21 33.33 16.44 0.34
C ASN A 21 32.75 15.15 -0.27
N LYS A 22 32.86 14.01 0.43
CA LYS A 22 32.26 12.73 0.02
C LYS A 22 30.73 12.81 -0.16
N THR A 23 30.09 13.78 0.47
CA THR A 23 28.65 14.05 0.40
C THR A 23 28.19 14.59 -0.97
N GLU A 24 29.03 15.33 -1.70
CA GLU A 24 28.65 15.91 -3.00
C GLU A 24 28.60 14.85 -4.11
N GLY A 25 29.56 13.92 -4.14
CA GLY A 25 29.56 12.80 -5.10
C GLY A 25 28.39 11.83 -4.89
N THR A 26 28.07 11.55 -3.61
CA THR A 26 26.97 10.66 -3.24
C THR A 26 25.60 11.21 -3.68
N ASN A 27 25.38 12.53 -3.54
CA ASN A 27 24.14 13.16 -3.99
C ASN A 27 24.03 13.21 -5.53
N HIS A 28 25.15 13.44 -6.23
CA HIS A 28 25.16 13.45 -7.69
C HIS A 28 24.83 12.08 -8.29
N ASP A 29 25.43 11.01 -7.74
CA ASP A 29 25.16 9.64 -8.19
C ASP A 29 23.72 9.21 -7.89
N PHE A 30 23.17 9.60 -6.74
CA PHE A 30 21.76 9.37 -6.42
C PHE A 30 20.81 10.06 -7.42
N LEU A 31 21.04 11.34 -7.74
CA LEU A 31 20.26 12.07 -8.73
C LEU A 31 20.35 11.43 -10.12
N ARG A 32 21.54 10.98 -10.54
CA ARG A 32 21.71 10.23 -11.80
C ARG A 32 20.94 8.92 -11.79
N GLY A 33 20.94 8.20 -10.67
CA GLY A 33 20.15 6.97 -10.49
C GLY A 33 18.64 7.22 -10.64
N LEU A 34 18.12 8.29 -10.04
CA LEU A 34 16.71 8.69 -10.18
C LEU A 34 16.36 9.07 -11.62
N VAL A 35 17.20 9.88 -12.29
CA VAL A 35 17.01 10.25 -13.70
C VAL A 35 17.03 9.02 -14.61
N TYR A 36 17.98 8.09 -14.38
CA TYR A 36 18.03 6.84 -15.13
C TYR A 36 16.75 6.02 -14.92
N THR A 37 16.29 5.88 -13.68
CA THR A 37 15.06 5.13 -13.34
C THR A 37 13.83 5.75 -13.99
N HIS A 38 13.70 7.08 -13.94
CA HIS A 38 12.63 7.81 -14.61
C HIS A 38 12.66 7.59 -16.13
N ASN A 39 13.83 7.70 -16.76
CA ASN A 39 13.98 7.48 -18.20
C ASN A 39 13.65 6.04 -18.59
N ARG A 40 14.04 5.04 -17.78
CA ARG A 40 13.67 3.63 -17.98
C ARG A 40 12.16 3.42 -17.83
N ALA A 41 11.51 4.06 -16.86
CA ALA A 41 10.06 4.01 -16.69
C ALA A 41 9.33 4.67 -17.87
N ASN A 42 9.82 5.81 -18.38
CA ASN A 42 9.27 6.46 -19.57
C ASN A 42 9.43 5.60 -20.82
N ALA A 43 10.62 5.03 -21.04
CA ALA A 43 10.86 4.12 -22.17
C ALA A 43 9.93 2.90 -22.09
N ASN A 44 9.80 2.26 -20.93
CA ASN A 44 8.84 1.16 -20.75
C ASN A 44 7.41 1.59 -21.03
N THR A 45 7.00 2.79 -20.58
CA THR A 45 5.67 3.34 -20.88
C THR A 45 5.46 3.51 -22.39
N ALA A 46 6.47 4.00 -23.11
CA ALA A 46 6.41 4.16 -24.57
C ALA A 46 6.28 2.82 -25.29
N GLU A 47 7.11 1.84 -24.95
CA GLU A 47 7.06 0.49 -25.53
C GLU A 47 5.72 -0.21 -25.24
N VAL A 48 5.19 -0.08 -24.00
CA VAL A 48 3.88 -0.63 -23.64
C VAL A 48 2.74 0.06 -24.40
N HIS A 49 2.83 1.38 -24.61
CA HIS A 49 1.86 2.11 -25.40
C HIS A 49 1.88 1.65 -26.87
N GLU A 50 3.06 1.49 -27.46
CA GLU A 50 3.21 0.97 -28.83
C GLU A 50 2.61 -0.44 -28.95
N ALA A 51 2.98 -1.35 -28.06
CA ALA A 51 2.42 -2.70 -28.03
C ALA A 51 0.88 -2.69 -27.89
N LYS A 52 0.34 -1.85 -27.00
CA LYS A 52 -1.11 -1.68 -26.84
C LYS A 52 -1.77 -1.16 -28.12
N ALA A 53 -1.17 -0.17 -28.78
CA ALA A 53 -1.68 0.37 -30.04
C ALA A 53 -1.71 -0.69 -31.14
N THR A 54 -0.65 -1.49 -31.27
CA THR A 54 -0.60 -2.61 -32.22
C THR A 54 -1.68 -3.66 -31.91
N LEU A 55 -1.83 -4.04 -30.64
CA LEU A 55 -2.86 -5.00 -30.22
C LEU A 55 -4.26 -4.47 -30.49
N GLN A 56 -4.52 -3.19 -30.22
CA GLN A 56 -5.81 -2.58 -30.49
C GLN A 56 -6.13 -2.56 -31.99
N ALA A 57 -5.17 -2.14 -32.83
CA ALA A 57 -5.35 -2.17 -34.28
C ALA A 57 -5.60 -3.59 -34.81
N LEU A 58 -4.90 -4.60 -34.26
CA LEU A 58 -5.15 -6.00 -34.61
C LEU A 58 -6.55 -6.47 -34.21
N VAL A 59 -7.02 -6.11 -33.01
CA VAL A 59 -8.38 -6.43 -32.55
C VAL A 59 -9.42 -5.79 -33.47
N GLU A 60 -9.24 -4.52 -33.83
CA GLU A 60 -10.12 -3.81 -34.77
C GLU A 60 -10.19 -4.55 -36.12
N LEU A 61 -9.05 -4.91 -36.71
CA LEU A 61 -9.01 -5.67 -37.97
C LEU A 61 -9.71 -7.04 -37.88
N LEU A 62 -9.55 -7.76 -36.76
CA LEU A 62 -10.18 -9.07 -36.58
C LEU A 62 -11.69 -8.97 -36.35
N VAL A 63 -12.16 -7.93 -35.68
CA VAL A 63 -13.59 -7.64 -35.52
C VAL A 63 -14.20 -7.25 -36.85
N GLU A 64 -13.56 -6.37 -37.62
CA GLU A 64 -14.00 -5.96 -38.96
C GLU A 64 -14.07 -7.15 -39.93
N ALA A 65 -13.13 -8.10 -39.81
CA ALA A 65 -13.14 -9.35 -40.56
C ALA A 65 -14.19 -10.37 -40.07
N GLY A 66 -14.89 -10.09 -38.96
CA GLY A 66 -15.87 -11.00 -38.35
C GLY A 66 -15.25 -12.25 -37.72
N ALA A 67 -13.94 -12.26 -37.48
CA ALA A 67 -13.22 -13.40 -36.93
C ALA A 67 -13.40 -13.55 -35.40
N ILE A 68 -13.67 -12.43 -34.71
CA ILE A 68 -13.90 -12.38 -33.26
C ILE A 68 -15.04 -11.41 -32.92
N ASP A 69 -15.67 -11.63 -31.76
CA ASP A 69 -16.59 -10.67 -31.16
C ASP A 69 -15.85 -9.77 -30.15
N GLY A 70 -15.92 -8.45 -30.37
CA GLY A 70 -15.24 -7.46 -29.55
C GLY A 70 -15.76 -7.38 -28.12
N GLU A 71 -17.08 -7.54 -27.91
CA GLU A 71 -17.66 -7.50 -26.56
C GLU A 71 -17.25 -8.73 -25.74
N ALA A 72 -17.35 -9.93 -26.34
CA ALA A 72 -16.87 -11.16 -25.71
C ALA A 72 -15.37 -11.12 -25.41
N LEU A 73 -14.54 -10.58 -26.30
CA LEU A 73 -13.10 -10.40 -26.05
C LEU A 73 -12.87 -9.50 -24.83
N LYS A 74 -13.54 -8.34 -24.78
CA LYS A 74 -13.40 -7.40 -23.65
C LYS A 74 -13.77 -8.04 -22.32
N ALA A 75 -14.89 -8.76 -22.26
CA ALA A 75 -15.33 -9.47 -21.06
C ALA A 75 -14.30 -10.53 -20.61
N LYS A 76 -13.74 -11.30 -21.56
CA LYS A 76 -12.68 -12.28 -21.26
C LYS A 76 -11.40 -11.62 -20.77
N CYS A 77 -10.99 -10.50 -21.38
CA CYS A 77 -9.82 -9.73 -20.93
C CYS A 77 -10.01 -9.20 -19.51
N GLU A 78 -11.20 -8.71 -19.17
CA GLU A 78 -11.52 -8.23 -17.82
C GLU A 78 -11.44 -9.37 -16.78
N GLN A 79 -12.01 -10.53 -17.09
CA GLN A 79 -11.91 -11.73 -16.24
C GLN A 79 -10.45 -12.19 -16.05
N ALA A 80 -9.69 -12.28 -17.13
CA ALA A 80 -8.29 -12.69 -17.08
C ALA A 80 -7.41 -11.68 -16.33
N SER A 81 -7.65 -10.38 -16.52
CA SER A 81 -6.97 -9.31 -15.80
C SER A 81 -7.20 -9.41 -14.29
N GLU A 82 -8.45 -9.64 -13.86
CA GLU A 82 -8.77 -9.80 -12.44
C GLU A 82 -8.12 -11.06 -11.84
N GLN A 83 -8.07 -12.16 -12.59
CA GLN A 83 -7.36 -13.37 -12.15
C GLN A 83 -5.85 -13.12 -12.00
N LEU A 84 -5.20 -12.57 -13.02
CA LEU A 84 -3.76 -12.28 -13.01
C LEU A 84 -3.41 -11.26 -11.91
N ARG A 85 -4.28 -10.28 -11.66
CA ARG A 85 -4.12 -9.32 -10.56
C ARG A 85 -4.04 -10.04 -9.22
N ARG A 86 -4.89 -11.04 -8.96
CA ARG A 86 -4.84 -11.84 -7.73
C ARG A 86 -3.54 -12.63 -7.61
N GLU A 87 -3.18 -13.37 -8.65
CA GLU A 87 -1.93 -14.14 -8.70
C GLU A 87 -0.67 -13.27 -8.50
N TYR A 88 -0.66 -12.07 -9.10
CA TYR A 88 0.46 -11.15 -8.97
C TYR A 88 0.52 -10.47 -7.60
N VAL A 89 -0.64 -10.19 -6.97
CA VAL A 89 -0.67 -9.72 -5.57
C VAL A 89 -0.13 -10.81 -4.63
N GLU A 90 -0.57 -12.06 -4.80
CA GLU A 90 -0.07 -13.21 -4.01
C GLU A 90 1.44 -13.41 -4.15
N ARG A 91 1.98 -13.17 -5.35
CA ARG A 91 3.43 -13.25 -5.62
C ARG A 91 4.20 -11.97 -5.28
N GLY A 92 3.54 -10.94 -4.75
CA GLY A 92 4.15 -9.65 -4.42
C GLY A 92 4.65 -8.84 -5.63
N MET A 93 4.17 -9.16 -6.84
CA MET A 93 4.57 -8.52 -8.09
C MET A 93 3.60 -7.42 -8.57
N ALA A 94 2.40 -7.35 -7.97
CA ALA A 94 1.44 -6.29 -8.26
C ALA A 94 1.24 -5.36 -7.06
N VAL A 95 0.99 -4.10 -7.36
CA VAL A 95 0.58 -3.11 -6.39
C VAL A 95 -0.89 -3.30 -6.08
N ALA A 96 -1.22 -3.58 -4.82
CA ALA A 96 -2.59 -3.65 -4.36
C ALA A 96 -3.08 -2.24 -4.05
N MET A 97 -3.73 -1.59 -5.02
CA MET A 97 -4.39 -0.29 -4.84
C MET A 97 -5.87 -0.43 -5.13
N GLN A 98 -6.70 0.22 -4.32
CA GLN A 98 -8.13 0.24 -4.55
C GLN A 98 -8.53 1.42 -5.43
N GLU A 99 -9.44 1.17 -6.36
CA GLU A 99 -10.07 2.20 -7.16
C GLU A 99 -11.55 2.29 -6.79
N PHE A 100 -11.93 3.45 -6.28
CA PHE A 100 -13.30 3.81 -6.00
C PHE A 100 -13.70 4.94 -6.94
N GLY A 101 -14.86 4.83 -7.59
CA GLY A 101 -15.40 5.89 -8.46
C GLY A 101 -15.96 7.09 -7.69
N ILE A 102 -15.75 7.16 -6.38
CA ILE A 102 -16.28 8.16 -5.45
C ILE A 102 -15.23 8.48 -4.37
N SER A 103 -15.31 9.68 -3.78
CA SER A 103 -14.48 10.04 -2.62
C SER A 103 -14.91 9.28 -1.36
N LYS A 104 -13.97 8.95 -0.48
CA LYS A 104 -14.25 8.32 0.81
C LYS A 104 -15.07 9.18 1.76
N TYR A 105 -15.08 10.50 1.57
CA TYR A 105 -15.93 11.40 2.35
C TYR A 105 -17.37 11.47 1.84
N GLU A 106 -17.60 11.02 0.60
CA GLU A 106 -18.93 10.93 0.00
C GLU A 106 -19.55 9.53 0.15
N PHE A 107 -18.77 8.56 0.65
CA PHE A 107 -19.20 7.19 0.85
C PHE A 107 -20.27 7.08 1.95
N LYS A 108 -21.49 6.68 1.55
CA LYS A 108 -22.66 6.54 2.44
C LYS A 108 -22.88 5.13 3.00
N GLY A 109 -22.07 4.15 2.62
CA GLY A 109 -22.21 2.76 3.05
C GLY A 109 -21.58 2.46 4.41
N ALA A 110 -21.50 3.43 5.32
CA ALA A 110 -20.86 3.24 6.61
C ALA A 110 -21.62 2.21 7.45
N ALA A 111 -20.90 1.21 7.97
CA ALA A 111 -21.50 0.23 8.87
C ALA A 111 -21.65 0.84 10.28
N GLU A 112 -22.90 0.95 10.76
CA GLU A 112 -23.17 1.38 12.12
C GLU A 112 -23.11 0.17 13.08
N ILE A 113 -22.03 0.09 13.85
CA ILE A 113 -21.78 -0.97 14.81
C ILE A 113 -21.42 -0.33 16.15
N ASP A 114 -22.03 -0.81 17.23
CA ASP A 114 -21.63 -0.44 18.59
C ASP A 114 -20.32 -1.16 18.96
N CYS A 115 -19.22 -0.64 18.41
CA CYS A 115 -17.87 -1.10 18.70
C CYS A 115 -17.52 -0.86 20.17
N LYS A 116 -18.03 0.22 20.80
CA LYS A 116 -17.67 0.60 22.17
C LYS A 116 -18.04 -0.50 23.17
N SER A 117 -19.19 -1.15 23.00
CA SER A 117 -19.59 -2.27 23.87
C SER A 117 -18.90 -3.60 23.55
N ARG A 118 -18.17 -3.72 22.44
CA ARG A 118 -17.65 -5.00 21.92
C ARG A 118 -16.14 -5.05 21.71
N VAL A 119 -15.46 -3.92 21.66
CA VAL A 119 -14.03 -3.83 21.30
C VAL A 119 -13.13 -4.59 22.27
N HIS A 120 -13.51 -4.66 23.54
CA HIS A 120 -12.80 -5.42 24.56
C HIS A 120 -12.89 -6.94 24.34
N LEU A 121 -13.95 -7.41 23.67
CA LEU A 121 -14.10 -8.81 23.28
C LEU A 121 -13.29 -9.08 22.01
N CYS A 122 -13.56 -8.35 20.92
CA CYS A 122 -12.93 -8.59 19.64
C CYS A 122 -11.48 -8.11 19.54
N LYS A 123 -10.97 -7.42 20.57
CA LYS A 123 -9.59 -6.89 20.66
C LYS A 123 -9.20 -6.08 19.42
N ALA A 124 -10.14 -5.25 18.93
CA ALA A 124 -9.97 -4.47 17.71
C ALA A 124 -9.53 -5.31 16.47
N ALA A 125 -10.04 -6.54 16.32
CA ALA A 125 -9.65 -7.46 15.24
C ALA A 125 -9.70 -6.86 13.82
N CYS A 126 -10.63 -5.93 13.54
CA CYS A 126 -10.67 -5.24 12.24
C CYS A 126 -9.38 -4.47 11.91
N CYS A 127 -8.64 -4.00 12.93
CA CYS A 127 -7.37 -3.32 12.75
C CYS A 127 -6.22 -4.26 12.38
N ARG A 128 -6.37 -5.58 12.49
CA ARG A 128 -5.36 -6.55 12.05
C ARG A 128 -5.57 -7.03 10.61
N LEU A 129 -6.74 -6.74 10.02
CA LEU A 129 -7.05 -7.14 8.66
C LEU A 129 -6.17 -6.40 7.64
N PRO A 130 -5.64 -7.11 6.63
CA PRO A 130 -4.93 -6.47 5.53
C PRO A 130 -5.92 -5.74 4.61
N LEU A 131 -5.59 -4.52 4.22
CA LEU A 131 -6.35 -3.76 3.23
C LEU A 131 -5.43 -2.93 2.35
N ALA A 132 -5.77 -2.88 1.06
CA ALA A 132 -5.16 -1.97 0.11
C ALA A 132 -5.77 -0.57 0.27
N LEU A 133 -4.94 0.46 0.19
CA LEU A 133 -5.35 1.85 0.20
C LEU A 133 -5.78 2.30 -1.20
N SER A 134 -6.66 3.29 -1.25
CA SER A 134 -6.99 3.97 -2.49
C SER A 134 -5.96 5.04 -2.86
N LYS A 135 -6.03 5.54 -4.10
CA LYS A 135 -5.23 6.70 -4.51
C LYS A 135 -5.47 7.92 -3.61
N GLU A 136 -6.72 8.17 -3.22
CA GLU A 136 -7.08 9.28 -2.32
C GLU A 136 -6.40 9.10 -0.94
N ASP A 137 -6.46 7.90 -0.36
CA ASP A 137 -5.81 7.60 0.93
C ASP A 137 -4.29 7.80 0.90
N VAL A 138 -3.66 7.37 -0.20
CA VAL A 138 -2.20 7.51 -0.39
C VAL A 138 -1.82 8.98 -0.55
N GLN A 139 -2.59 9.76 -1.30
CA GLN A 139 -2.33 11.17 -1.54
C GLN A 139 -2.51 12.04 -0.29
N GLU A 140 -3.49 11.72 0.56
CA GLU A 140 -3.66 12.40 1.85
C GLU A 140 -2.50 12.14 2.82
N GLY A 141 -1.87 10.98 2.74
CA GLY A 141 -0.73 10.61 3.58
C GLY A 141 -1.04 10.41 5.07
N ILE A 142 -2.33 10.41 5.44
CA ILE A 142 -2.82 10.21 6.81
C ILE A 142 -2.69 8.72 7.18
N VAL A 143 -3.27 7.83 6.37
CA VAL A 143 -3.13 6.38 6.55
C VAL A 143 -1.77 5.93 6.04
N LYS A 144 -0.99 5.25 6.88
CA LYS A 144 0.35 4.79 6.51
C LYS A 144 0.25 3.46 5.79
N TRP A 145 1.16 3.23 4.85
CA TRP A 145 1.23 1.99 4.08
C TRP A 145 2.61 1.36 4.13
N ASN A 146 2.67 0.06 3.85
CA ASN A 146 3.86 -0.76 3.90
C ASN A 146 4.75 -0.52 2.68
N LEU A 147 5.95 0.03 2.88
CA LEU A 147 6.89 0.28 1.77
C LEU A 147 7.36 -1.01 1.05
N GLY A 148 7.38 -2.15 1.76
CA GLY A 148 7.70 -3.45 1.19
C GLY A 148 6.52 -4.13 0.47
N GLN A 149 5.29 -3.66 0.71
CA GLN A 149 4.08 -4.08 0.00
C GLN A 149 3.25 -2.84 -0.34
N PRO A 150 3.61 -2.12 -1.43
CA PRO A 150 3.10 -0.79 -1.67
C PRO A 150 1.57 -0.69 -1.59
N TYR A 151 1.13 0.35 -0.87
CA TYR A 151 -0.25 0.73 -0.59
C TYR A 151 -1.09 -0.25 0.26
N MET A 152 -0.53 -1.36 0.73
CA MET A 152 -1.15 -2.10 1.84
C MET A 152 -1.02 -1.32 3.15
N ASN A 153 -2.06 -1.30 3.99
CA ASN A 153 -2.01 -0.61 5.28
C ASN A 153 -0.80 -1.05 6.12
N LEU A 154 -0.13 -0.08 6.73
CA LEU A 154 1.02 -0.38 7.58
C LEU A 154 0.54 -1.04 8.88
N ARG A 155 1.08 -2.24 9.15
CA ARG A 155 0.87 -2.99 10.38
C ARG A 155 2.19 -3.01 11.18
N ASP A 156 2.08 -2.85 12.50
CA ASP A 156 3.21 -2.97 13.42
C ASP A 156 3.59 -4.46 13.58
N THR A 157 4.64 -4.73 14.35
CA THR A 157 5.15 -6.11 14.56
C THR A 157 4.17 -7.03 15.30
N ASP A 158 3.17 -6.47 15.96
CA ASP A 158 2.06 -7.21 16.60
C ASP A 158 0.91 -7.52 15.63
N GLY A 159 1.04 -7.16 14.35
CA GLY A 159 0.05 -7.41 13.30
C GLY A 159 -1.12 -6.42 13.30
N TYR A 160 -1.14 -5.42 14.18
CA TYR A 160 -2.18 -4.39 14.18
C TYR A 160 -1.79 -3.21 13.30
N CYS A 161 -2.79 -2.56 12.70
CA CYS A 161 -2.64 -1.28 12.03
C CYS A 161 -1.98 -0.26 12.97
N THR A 162 -1.01 0.51 12.45
CA THR A 162 -0.27 1.52 13.21
C THR A 162 -1.16 2.62 13.81
N HIS A 163 -2.38 2.78 13.29
CA HIS A 163 -3.37 3.76 13.75
C HIS A 163 -4.32 3.25 14.85
N LEU A 164 -4.07 2.07 15.41
CA LEU A 164 -4.82 1.58 16.56
C LEU A 164 -4.27 2.19 17.85
N ASP A 165 -5.12 2.89 18.60
CA ASP A 165 -4.87 3.22 19.99
C ASP A 165 -4.97 1.95 20.85
N ARG A 166 -3.83 1.46 21.33
CA ARG A 166 -3.73 0.23 22.13
C ARG A 166 -4.40 0.35 23.50
N CYS A 167 -4.57 1.56 24.03
CA CYS A 167 -5.20 1.78 25.32
C CYS A 167 -6.73 1.66 25.23
N THR A 168 -7.32 2.19 24.16
CA THR A 168 -8.79 2.26 24.01
C THR A 168 -9.36 1.22 23.04
N GLY A 169 -8.53 0.65 22.17
CA GLY A 169 -8.98 -0.16 21.03
C GLY A 169 -9.56 0.67 19.88
N GLY A 170 -9.48 2.00 19.95
CA GLY A 170 -10.03 2.93 18.96
C GLY A 170 -9.07 3.24 17.80
N CYS A 171 -9.61 3.71 16.67
CA CYS A 171 -8.80 4.19 15.56
C CYS A 171 -8.47 5.68 15.75
N THR A 172 -7.18 6.05 15.72
CA THR A 172 -6.73 7.44 15.88
C THR A 172 -7.03 8.32 14.65
N VAL A 173 -7.34 7.70 13.51
CA VAL A 173 -7.71 8.37 12.24
C VAL A 173 -9.14 8.01 11.81
N TYR A 174 -10.05 7.84 12.77
CA TYR A 174 -11.41 7.32 12.54
C TYR A 174 -12.18 8.07 11.44
N GLU A 175 -12.04 9.39 11.40
CA GLU A 175 -12.72 10.28 10.44
C GLU A 175 -12.07 10.28 9.05
N GLN A 176 -10.86 9.75 8.91
CA GLN A 176 -10.10 9.67 7.65
C GLN A 176 -9.91 8.23 7.18
N ARG A 177 -10.66 7.30 7.80
CA ARG A 177 -10.64 5.88 7.44
C ARG A 177 -10.84 5.67 5.94
N PRO A 178 -10.09 4.74 5.32
CA PRO A 178 -10.34 4.29 3.95
C PRO A 178 -11.76 3.74 3.79
N ILE A 179 -12.29 3.72 2.56
CA ILE A 179 -13.62 3.18 2.29
C ILE A 179 -13.82 1.76 2.84
N PRO A 180 -12.88 0.80 2.72
CA PRO A 180 -13.03 -0.52 3.34
C PRO A 180 -13.25 -0.42 4.84
N CYS A 181 -12.47 0.38 5.55
CA CYS A 181 -12.61 0.56 7.00
C CYS A 181 -13.93 1.23 7.40
N ARG A 182 -14.51 2.08 6.54
CA ARG A 182 -15.81 2.73 6.78
C ARG A 182 -16.97 1.77 6.56
N GLY A 183 -16.92 1.03 5.45
CA GLY A 183 -17.98 0.11 5.05
C GLY A 183 -17.89 -1.28 5.68
N TYR A 184 -16.81 -1.58 6.40
CA TYR A 184 -16.60 -2.90 6.98
C TYR A 184 -17.61 -3.21 8.08
N ASP A 185 -18.43 -4.23 7.82
CA ASP A 185 -19.42 -4.76 8.76
C ASP A 185 -18.95 -6.10 9.33
N CYS A 186 -18.52 -6.12 10.60
CA CYS A 186 -17.99 -7.31 11.22
C CYS A 186 -19.06 -8.34 11.64
N ARG A 187 -20.36 -8.00 11.62
CA ARG A 187 -21.44 -8.85 12.18
C ARG A 187 -21.50 -10.25 11.59
N LYS A 188 -21.15 -10.38 10.31
CA LYS A 188 -21.16 -11.65 9.57
C LYS A 188 -19.77 -12.26 9.39
N ASP A 189 -18.74 -11.59 9.90
CA ASP A 189 -17.37 -12.04 9.72
C ASP A 189 -17.02 -13.16 10.69
N LYS A 190 -17.05 -14.40 10.19
CA LYS A 190 -16.74 -15.61 10.97
C LYS A 190 -15.28 -15.71 11.38
N ARG A 191 -14.39 -14.91 10.79
CA ARG A 191 -13.00 -14.77 11.30
C ARG A 191 -12.99 -14.13 12.68
N ILE A 192 -13.99 -13.29 13.00
CA ILE A 192 -14.09 -12.57 14.27
C ILE A 192 -15.19 -13.14 15.17
N TRP A 193 -16.40 -13.35 14.66
CA TRP A 193 -17.57 -13.71 15.47
C TRP A 193 -18.17 -15.05 15.06
N LEU A 194 -18.26 -15.98 16.00
CA LEU A 194 -19.08 -17.19 15.83
C LEU A 194 -20.56 -16.83 15.94
N ASP A 195 -20.91 -15.99 16.92
CA ASP A 195 -22.25 -15.42 17.14
C ASP A 195 -22.11 -13.96 17.60
N PHE A 196 -22.41 -13.00 16.71
CA PHE A 196 -22.24 -11.57 16.97
C PHE A 196 -23.24 -11.06 18.03
N GLU A 197 -24.48 -11.53 18.00
CA GLU A 197 -25.53 -11.06 18.91
C GLU A 197 -25.26 -11.50 20.34
N LYS A 198 -24.71 -12.71 20.51
CA LYS A 198 -24.30 -13.24 21.83
C LYS A 198 -22.88 -12.82 22.24
N GLY A 199 -22.16 -12.08 21.41
CA GLY A 199 -20.77 -11.70 21.69
C GLY A 199 -19.79 -12.87 21.73
N VAL A 200 -20.10 -13.98 21.05
CA VAL A 200 -19.23 -15.17 21.00
C VAL A 200 -18.17 -14.95 19.93
N ILE A 201 -16.95 -14.66 20.38
CA ILE A 201 -15.79 -14.48 19.51
C ILE A 201 -15.30 -15.83 18.97
N ASN A 202 -14.73 -15.80 17.76
CA ASN A 202 -13.92 -16.89 17.26
C ASN A 202 -12.60 -16.95 18.07
N PRO A 203 -12.32 -18.05 18.79
CA PRO A 203 -11.13 -18.14 19.64
C PRO A 203 -9.81 -17.97 18.86
N ARG A 204 -9.84 -18.26 17.55
CA ARG A 204 -8.69 -18.10 16.66
C ARG A 204 -8.28 -16.66 16.42
N VAL A 205 -9.09 -15.67 16.83
CA VAL A 205 -8.68 -14.27 16.83
C VAL A 205 -7.41 -14.06 17.65
N ASP A 206 -7.14 -14.89 18.65
CA ASP A 206 -5.93 -14.79 19.47
C ASP A 206 -4.70 -15.48 18.86
N ASP A 207 -4.85 -16.16 17.72
CA ASP A 207 -3.75 -16.79 17.02
C ASP A 207 -2.78 -15.72 16.47
N SER A 208 -1.47 -15.99 16.54
CA SER A 208 -0.42 -15.07 16.09
C SER A 208 -0.45 -14.84 14.57
N ASP A 209 -0.96 -15.82 13.83
CA ASP A 209 -1.08 -15.85 12.36
C ASP A 209 -2.52 -15.56 11.88
N TRP A 210 -3.37 -14.99 12.74
CA TRP A 210 -4.67 -14.46 12.34
C TRP A 210 -4.50 -13.12 11.57
N PRO A 211 -5.27 -12.89 10.47
CA PRO A 211 -6.42 -13.68 9.99
C PRO A 211 -6.10 -14.84 9.03
N GLU A 212 -4.87 -14.95 8.54
CA GLU A 212 -4.47 -15.86 7.45
C GLU A 212 -4.81 -17.33 7.77
N CYS A 213 -4.67 -17.71 9.04
CA CYS A 213 -4.91 -19.06 9.54
C CYS A 213 -6.38 -19.51 9.45
N VAL A 214 -7.33 -18.58 9.46
CA VAL A 214 -8.77 -18.87 9.31
C VAL A 214 -9.18 -18.86 7.83
N GLU A 215 -8.58 -17.97 7.02
CA GLU A 215 -8.87 -17.88 5.59
C GLU A 215 -8.50 -19.17 4.85
N THR A 216 -7.34 -19.73 5.18
CA THR A 216 -6.84 -20.99 4.60
C THR A 216 -7.80 -22.16 4.85
N GLN A 217 -8.38 -22.25 6.05
CA GLN A 217 -9.37 -23.31 6.36
C GLN A 217 -10.70 -23.13 5.62
N ILE A 218 -11.14 -21.89 5.43
CA ILE A 218 -12.38 -21.61 4.70
C ILE A 218 -12.21 -21.96 3.23
N SER A 219 -11.06 -21.67 2.61
CA SER A 219 -10.76 -22.09 1.24
C SER A 219 -10.73 -23.62 1.11
N GLU A 220 -10.02 -24.32 2.00
CA GLU A 220 -9.92 -25.78 1.98
C GLU A 220 -11.30 -26.46 2.12
N SER A 221 -12.17 -25.95 3.00
CA SER A 221 -13.53 -26.48 3.21
C SER A 221 -14.51 -26.25 2.05
N ARG A 222 -14.18 -25.36 1.10
CA ARG A 222 -15.02 -25.08 -0.09
C ARG A 222 -14.61 -25.92 -1.29
N GLU A 223 -13.43 -26.53 -1.27
CA GLU A 223 -12.93 -27.42 -2.31
C GLU A 223 -13.31 -28.89 -2.08
N THR A 224 -13.80 -29.23 -0.89
CA THR A 224 -14.38 -30.54 -0.50
C THR A 224 -15.89 -30.55 -0.57
#